data_AF-A0AAN7D0P7-F1
#
_entry.id   AF-A0AAN7D0P7-F1
#
_cell.length_a   1.000
_cell.length_b   1.000
_cell.length_c   1.000
_cell.angle_alpha   90.00
_cell.angle_beta   90.00
_cell.angle_gamma   90.00
#
_symmetry.space_group_name_H-M   'P 1'
#
loop_
_entity.id
_entity.type
_entity.pdbx_description
1 polymer ?
#
loop_
_entity_poly.entity_id
_entity_poly.type
_entity_poly.pdbx_seq_one_letter_code
_entity_poly.pdbx_strand_id
1 'polypeptide(L)'
;MASRSLIAYAGAALLFAAGVSSAAEFTIANGQIYTPGLVIVDAPQPGTPLGGDLIEVALDVSTNGRLQLPPYPEDSRTMIHNISIFLFSYETGRNFTITNGTASTNIASLGDIMFQEPGSTVKHVKWTWPDCLVGDGEEGQGLGDTDRGVYNISIRQSFRLDGEDHYTVFDLPISVTNSIPASIERPSCDTLDNPLLTHEEILASADTNMPVMFAPGDATASITDLNGAASWKGRMSWLGLTGLVGVLIM
;
A
#
# COMPACT_ATOMS: atom_id res chain seq x y z
N MET A 1 40.94 -28.21 48.06
CA MET A 1 39.98 -27.14 48.37
C MET A 1 40.07 -26.12 47.22
N ALA A 2 38.95 -25.85 46.54
CA ALA A 2 38.71 -24.92 45.42
C ALA A 2 39.46 -25.22 44.09
N SER A 3 38.85 -25.54 42.93
CA SER A 3 37.63 -25.11 42.20
C SER A 3 37.83 -23.93 41.24
N ARG A 4 37.69 -24.23 39.93
CA ARG A 4 37.23 -23.37 38.80
C ARG A 4 38.22 -22.26 38.36
N SER A 5 38.27 -21.81 37.10
CA SER A 5 37.29 -21.81 36.02
C SER A 5 38.00 -21.60 34.68
N LEU A 6 37.68 -22.38 33.65
CA LEU A 6 37.97 -22.02 32.25
C LEU A 6 36.84 -21.09 31.79
N ILE A 7 37.13 -19.81 31.57
CA ILE A 7 36.19 -18.89 30.93
C ILE A 7 36.41 -18.99 29.41
N ALA A 8 35.50 -19.68 28.74
CA ALA A 8 35.37 -19.63 27.29
C ALA A 8 34.63 -18.33 26.92
N TYR A 9 35.28 -17.46 26.15
CA TYR A 9 34.62 -16.34 25.49
C TYR A 9 33.95 -16.85 24.21
N ALA A 10 32.66 -17.14 24.29
CA ALA A 10 31.82 -17.28 23.10
C ALA A 10 31.41 -15.87 22.63
N GLY A 11 32.09 -15.35 21.61
CA GLY A 11 31.64 -14.15 20.91
C GLY A 11 30.40 -14.48 20.09
N ALA A 12 29.26 -13.93 20.49
CA ALA A 12 28.00 -14.03 19.76
C ALA A 12 28.14 -13.35 18.39
N ALA A 13 27.99 -14.12 17.32
CA ALA A 13 27.80 -13.58 15.98
C ALA A 13 26.37 -12.99 15.90
N LEU A 14 26.27 -11.66 15.83
CA LEU A 14 25.05 -10.96 15.45
C LEU A 14 24.73 -11.31 14.00
N LEU A 15 23.76 -12.21 13.81
CA LEU A 15 23.10 -12.42 12.52
C LEU A 15 22.24 -11.19 12.26
N PHE A 16 22.73 -10.26 11.44
CA PHE A 16 21.86 -9.29 10.78
C PHE A 16 20.94 -10.08 9.86
N ALA A 17 19.67 -10.22 10.24
CA ALA A 17 18.62 -10.60 9.31
C ALA A 17 18.54 -9.47 8.28
N ALA A 18 19.09 -9.69 7.09
CA ALA A 18 18.80 -8.84 5.95
C ALA A 18 17.31 -9.00 5.65
N GLY A 19 16.52 -7.97 5.99
CA GLY A 19 15.13 -7.89 5.56
C GLY A 19 15.09 -8.03 4.04
N VAL A 20 14.28 -8.94 3.54
CA VAL A 20 14.03 -9.06 2.11
C VAL A 20 13.23 -7.81 1.74
N SER A 21 13.89 -6.81 1.14
CA SER A 21 13.17 -5.66 0.57
C SER A 21 12.42 -6.19 -0.65
N SER A 22 11.13 -6.45 -0.49
CA SER A 22 10.25 -6.73 -1.61
C SER A 22 9.96 -5.39 -2.28
N ALA A 23 10.39 -5.24 -3.53
CA ALA A 23 10.12 -4.04 -4.29
C ALA A 23 8.85 -4.28 -5.12
N ALA A 24 7.87 -3.37 -5.01
CA ALA A 24 6.67 -3.39 -5.82
C ALA A 24 6.91 -2.61 -7.11
N GLU A 25 6.55 -3.20 -8.26
CA GLU A 25 6.61 -2.56 -9.57
C GLU A 25 5.23 -2.04 -9.96
N PHE A 26 5.16 -0.75 -10.29
CA PHE A 26 3.94 -0.04 -10.65
C PHE A 26 4.01 0.43 -12.10
N THR A 27 2.95 0.17 -12.86
CA THR A 27 2.77 0.74 -14.19
C THR A 27 2.05 2.07 -14.07
N ILE A 28 2.76 3.18 -14.29
CA ILE A 28 2.22 4.54 -14.11
C ILE A 28 2.21 5.28 -15.44
N ALA A 29 1.10 5.94 -15.77
CA ALA A 29 1.02 6.88 -16.89
C ALA A 29 0.15 8.09 -16.52
N ASN A 30 0.62 9.30 -16.81
CA ASN A 30 -0.10 10.55 -16.50
C ASN A 30 -0.55 10.69 -15.03
N GLY A 31 0.21 10.13 -14.10
CA GLY A 31 -0.13 10.12 -12.67
C GLY A 31 -1.16 9.06 -12.28
N GLN A 32 -1.61 8.22 -13.19
CA GLN A 32 -2.50 7.11 -12.91
C GLN A 32 -1.73 5.80 -12.78
N ILE A 33 -2.11 4.95 -11.83
CA ILE A 33 -1.48 3.66 -11.56
C ILE A 33 -2.39 2.56 -12.09
N TYR A 34 -1.90 1.82 -13.08
CA TYR A 34 -2.63 0.74 -13.72
C TYR A 34 -2.44 -0.54 -12.92
N THR A 35 -3.56 -1.07 -12.42
CA THR A 35 -3.57 -2.30 -11.63
C THR A 35 -3.64 -3.54 -12.53
N PRO A 36 -3.30 -4.73 -12.04
CA PRO A 36 -3.60 -6.00 -12.72
C PRO A 36 -5.11 -6.33 -12.67
N GLY A 37 -5.99 -5.35 -12.90
CA GLY A 37 -7.45 -5.46 -12.85
C GLY A 37 -8.12 -4.44 -13.78
N LEU A 38 -9.40 -4.16 -13.57
CA LEU A 38 -10.15 -3.19 -14.40
C LEU A 38 -10.07 -1.75 -13.89
N VAL A 39 -9.73 -1.58 -12.62
CA VAL A 39 -9.64 -0.29 -11.95
C VAL A 39 -8.26 0.32 -12.09
N ILE A 40 -8.23 1.64 -12.22
CA ILE A 40 -7.01 2.45 -12.24
C ILE A 40 -6.99 3.32 -10.99
N VAL A 41 -5.85 3.41 -10.30
CA VAL A 41 -5.71 4.28 -9.13
C VAL A 41 -5.26 5.66 -9.58
N ASP A 42 -6.07 6.67 -9.32
CA ASP A 42 -5.74 8.08 -9.60
C ASP A 42 -4.99 8.71 -8.41
N ALA A 43 -5.33 8.29 -7.18
CA ALA A 43 -4.66 8.71 -5.95
C ALA A 43 -4.88 7.71 -4.81
N PRO A 44 -3.93 7.62 -3.84
CA PRO A 44 -2.66 8.35 -3.77
C PRO A 44 -1.58 7.75 -4.69
N GLN A 45 -0.41 8.40 -4.77
CA GLN A 45 0.78 7.81 -5.40
C GLN A 45 1.48 6.83 -4.45
N PRO A 46 2.28 5.87 -4.96
CA PRO A 46 3.04 4.97 -4.10
C PRO A 46 3.99 5.75 -3.18
N GLY A 47 4.05 5.36 -1.91
CA GLY A 47 4.90 5.99 -0.89
C GLY A 47 4.41 7.37 -0.43
N THR A 48 3.18 7.77 -0.76
CA THR A 48 2.67 9.07 -0.32
C THR A 48 2.52 9.11 1.21
N PRO A 49 3.07 10.12 1.90
CA PRO A 49 2.75 10.36 3.30
C PRO A 49 1.33 10.92 3.42
N LEU A 50 0.49 10.22 4.18
CA LEU A 50 -0.92 10.54 4.39
C LEU A 50 -1.22 10.89 5.85
N GLY A 51 -2.32 11.61 6.02
CA GLY A 51 -2.85 12.10 7.29
C GLY A 51 -4.09 12.95 7.02
N GLY A 52 -4.41 13.87 7.92
CA GLY A 52 -5.58 14.74 7.85
C GLY A 52 -6.83 14.12 8.48
N ASP A 53 -7.99 14.61 8.08
CA ASP A 53 -9.26 14.14 8.63
C ASP A 53 -9.62 12.74 8.10
N LEU A 54 -9.41 12.54 6.79
CA LEU A 54 -9.81 11.35 6.04
C LEU A 54 -8.63 10.81 5.22
N ILE A 55 -8.62 9.51 4.96
CA ILE A 55 -7.93 8.95 3.81
C ILE A 55 -8.81 9.15 2.57
N GLU A 56 -8.20 9.60 1.48
CA GLU A 56 -8.87 9.72 0.18
C GLU A 56 -8.20 8.81 -0.83
N VAL A 57 -8.96 7.85 -1.37
CA VAL A 57 -8.52 6.97 -2.48
C VAL A 57 -9.41 7.25 -3.68
N ALA A 58 -8.80 7.59 -4.80
CA ALA A 58 -9.51 7.88 -6.05
C ALA A 58 -9.26 6.75 -7.04
N LEU A 59 -10.36 6.15 -7.53
CA LEU A 59 -10.33 4.99 -8.42
C LEU A 59 -11.14 5.27 -9.69
N ASP A 60 -10.50 5.22 -10.86
CA ASP A 60 -11.21 5.17 -12.15
C ASP A 60 -11.72 3.73 -12.37
N VAL A 61 -13.04 3.57 -12.32
CA VAL A 61 -13.77 2.30 -12.50
C VAL A 61 -14.31 2.11 -13.92
N SER A 62 -13.89 2.97 -14.84
CA SER A 62 -14.25 2.96 -16.26
C SER A 62 -13.13 2.47 -17.16
N THR A 63 -11.99 2.05 -16.60
CA THR A 63 -10.84 1.58 -17.37
C THR A 63 -10.41 2.64 -18.40
N ASN A 64 -10.28 3.89 -17.94
CA ASN A 64 -10.00 5.06 -18.78
C ASN A 64 -11.05 5.23 -19.91
N GLY A 65 -12.34 5.15 -19.54
CA GLY A 65 -13.49 5.31 -20.42
C GLY A 65 -13.82 4.13 -21.34
N ARG A 66 -13.14 2.99 -21.20
CA ARG A 66 -13.38 1.78 -22.04
C ARG A 66 -14.46 0.87 -21.49
N LEU A 67 -14.65 0.86 -20.17
CA LEU A 67 -15.68 0.11 -19.48
C LEU A 67 -16.85 1.04 -19.16
N GLN A 68 -18.06 0.63 -19.52
CA GLN A 68 -19.27 1.35 -19.13
C GLN A 68 -19.47 1.31 -17.61
N LEU A 69 -20.23 2.25 -17.06
CA LEU A 69 -20.59 2.24 -15.65
C LEU A 69 -21.76 1.28 -15.40
N PRO A 70 -21.91 0.75 -14.16
CA PRO A 70 -23.08 -0.04 -13.80
C PRO A 70 -24.37 0.79 -13.93
N PRO A 71 -25.53 0.15 -14.17
CA PRO A 71 -25.72 -1.30 -14.22
C PRO A 71 -25.16 -1.94 -15.50
N TYR A 72 -24.46 -3.05 -15.35
CA TYR A 72 -23.96 -3.86 -16.47
C TYR A 72 -25.08 -4.76 -17.01
N PRO A 73 -25.18 -4.96 -18.33
CA PRO A 73 -25.99 -6.03 -18.92
C PRO A 73 -25.59 -7.39 -18.35
N GLU A 74 -26.56 -8.30 -18.15
CA GLU A 74 -26.29 -9.63 -17.57
C GLU A 74 -25.33 -10.46 -18.44
N ASP A 75 -25.35 -10.25 -19.75
CA ASP A 75 -24.49 -10.88 -20.75
C ASP A 75 -23.17 -10.12 -20.99
N SER A 76 -22.85 -9.11 -20.16
CA SER A 76 -21.60 -8.39 -20.30
C SER A 76 -20.41 -9.33 -20.14
N ARG A 77 -19.54 -9.32 -21.15
CA ARG A 77 -18.29 -10.08 -21.14
C ARG A 77 -17.23 -9.44 -20.25
N THR A 78 -17.35 -8.13 -19.98
CA THR A 78 -16.43 -7.41 -19.10
C THR A 78 -17.24 -6.54 -18.13
N MET A 79 -17.05 -6.75 -16.83
CA MET A 79 -17.74 -5.97 -15.79
C MET A 79 -17.03 -6.07 -14.45
N ILE A 80 -17.21 -5.08 -13.59
CA ILE A 80 -16.75 -5.13 -12.20
C ILE A 80 -17.88 -5.75 -11.36
N HIS A 81 -17.57 -6.85 -10.65
CA HIS A 81 -18.50 -7.45 -9.69
C HIS A 81 -18.43 -6.76 -8.33
N ASN A 82 -17.20 -6.54 -7.84
CA ASN A 82 -16.96 -5.92 -6.53
C ASN A 82 -15.55 -5.35 -6.45
N ILE A 83 -15.41 -4.28 -5.65
CA ILE A 83 -14.11 -3.75 -5.21
C ILE A 83 -14.14 -3.61 -3.69
N SER A 84 -13.20 -4.29 -3.03
CA SER A 84 -12.97 -4.23 -1.59
C SER A 84 -11.61 -3.60 -1.31
N ILE A 85 -11.55 -2.66 -0.38
CA ILE A 85 -10.34 -1.92 -0.04
C ILE A 85 -10.03 -2.13 1.43
N PHE A 86 -8.77 -2.44 1.72
CA PHE A 86 -8.26 -2.62 3.08
C PHE A 86 -7.05 -1.71 3.31
N LEU A 87 -6.87 -1.27 4.55
CA LEU A 87 -5.67 -0.61 5.01
C LEU A 87 -4.98 -1.54 6.01
N PHE A 88 -3.82 -2.09 5.65
CA PHE A 88 -3.14 -3.06 6.51
C PHE A 88 -1.65 -2.78 6.66
N SER A 89 -1.08 -3.25 7.77
CA SER A 89 0.36 -3.22 8.03
C SER A 89 0.79 -4.46 8.81
N TYR A 90 1.79 -5.16 8.27
CA TYR A 90 2.44 -6.27 8.97
C TYR A 90 3.32 -5.80 10.13
N GLU A 91 3.76 -4.54 10.13
CA GLU A 91 4.60 -3.98 11.20
C GLU A 91 3.78 -3.69 12.46
N THR A 92 2.62 -3.05 12.29
CA THR A 92 1.73 -2.71 13.40
C THR A 92 0.74 -3.83 13.73
N GLY A 93 0.59 -4.81 12.83
CA GLY A 93 -0.34 -5.92 12.98
C GLY A 93 -1.81 -5.55 12.69
N ARG A 94 -2.05 -4.35 12.14
CA ARG A 94 -3.40 -3.81 11.90
C ARG A 94 -3.93 -4.16 10.53
N ASN A 95 -5.25 -4.38 10.43
CA ASN A 95 -5.96 -4.59 9.16
C ASN A 95 -7.38 -4.00 9.23
N PHE A 96 -7.59 -2.86 8.58
CA PHE A 96 -8.87 -2.16 8.58
C PHE A 96 -9.59 -2.32 7.24
N THR A 97 -10.89 -2.58 7.29
CA THR A 97 -11.73 -2.60 6.08
C THR A 97 -12.17 -1.17 5.75
N ILE A 98 -11.74 -0.65 4.61
CA ILE A 98 -12.17 0.66 4.08
C ILE A 98 -13.51 0.52 3.33
N THR A 99 -13.66 -0.50 2.47
CA THR A 99 -14.90 -0.73 1.69
C THR A 99 -15.45 -2.18 1.77
N ASN A 100 -16.78 -2.25 1.79
CA ASN A 100 -17.77 -3.35 1.74
C ASN A 100 -17.43 -4.75 2.34
N GLY A 101 -17.89 -5.20 3.51
CA GLY A 101 -18.68 -4.61 4.58
C GLY A 101 -18.81 -5.59 5.77
N THR A 102 -18.44 -5.13 6.97
CA THR A 102 -19.32 -5.16 8.15
C THR A 102 -18.82 -4.12 9.15
N ALA A 103 -19.40 -2.92 9.12
CA ALA A 103 -19.62 -2.20 10.36
C ALA A 103 -21.02 -2.62 10.81
N SER A 104 -21.13 -3.74 11.51
CA SER A 104 -22.40 -4.15 12.13
C SER A 104 -22.88 -3.16 13.21
N THR A 105 -22.13 -2.07 13.42
CA THR A 105 -22.54 -0.87 14.15
C THR A 105 -21.97 0.36 13.44
N ASN A 106 -22.83 1.11 12.75
CA ASN A 106 -22.65 2.47 12.21
C ASN A 106 -21.31 3.16 12.53
N ILE A 107 -20.46 3.39 11.51
CA ILE A 107 -19.72 4.67 11.24
C ILE A 107 -18.46 4.48 10.35
N ALA A 108 -17.95 3.27 10.10
CA ALA A 108 -16.60 3.15 9.48
C ALA A 108 -16.45 2.46 8.12
N SER A 109 -17.43 1.71 7.59
CA SER A 109 -17.27 1.12 6.24
C SER A 109 -18.18 1.85 5.24
N LEU A 110 -17.62 2.22 4.08
CA LEU A 110 -18.34 3.01 3.07
C LEU A 110 -19.30 2.19 2.18
N GLY A 111 -19.54 0.91 2.52
CA GLY A 111 -20.35 0.01 1.70
C GLY A 111 -19.73 -0.25 0.33
N ASP A 112 -20.55 -0.62 -0.65
CA ASP A 112 -20.10 -0.88 -2.03
C ASP A 112 -19.72 0.44 -2.73
N ILE A 113 -18.45 0.53 -3.15
CA ILE A 113 -17.92 1.68 -3.85
C ILE A 113 -18.59 1.91 -5.20
N MET A 114 -19.09 0.85 -5.86
CA MET A 114 -19.71 0.98 -7.19
C MET A 114 -21.02 1.77 -7.15
N PHE A 115 -21.66 1.88 -5.98
CA PHE A 115 -22.85 2.73 -5.77
C PHE A 115 -22.53 4.14 -5.29
N GLN A 116 -21.27 4.42 -4.94
CA GLN A 116 -20.83 5.78 -4.62
C GLN A 116 -20.74 6.61 -5.90
N GLU A 117 -21.10 7.88 -5.81
CA GLU A 117 -21.05 8.85 -6.91
C GLU A 117 -21.68 8.31 -8.23
N PRO A 118 -23.00 8.05 -8.26
CA PRO A 118 -23.66 7.49 -9.44
C PRO A 118 -23.39 8.30 -10.72
N GLY A 119 -22.99 7.61 -11.80
CA GLY A 119 -22.65 8.23 -13.08
C GLY A 119 -21.22 8.78 -13.19
N SER A 120 -20.43 8.78 -12.10
CA SER A 120 -19.00 9.14 -12.15
C SER A 120 -18.13 7.95 -12.56
N THR A 121 -17.16 8.20 -13.44
CA THR A 121 -16.11 7.24 -13.81
C THR A 121 -15.03 7.12 -12.75
N VAL A 122 -14.86 8.15 -11.91
CA VAL A 122 -13.94 8.15 -10.77
C VAL A 122 -14.75 8.03 -9.49
N LYS A 123 -14.31 7.14 -8.59
CA LYS A 123 -14.88 6.94 -7.25
C LYS A 123 -13.91 7.47 -6.21
N HIS A 124 -14.39 8.38 -5.37
CA HIS A 124 -13.66 8.96 -4.25
C HIS A 124 -14.05 8.28 -2.95
N VAL A 125 -13.20 7.39 -2.48
CA VAL A 125 -13.33 6.72 -1.19
C VAL A 125 -12.81 7.67 -0.13
N LYS A 126 -13.69 8.14 0.76
CA LYS A 126 -13.35 9.06 1.85
C LYS A 126 -13.59 8.39 3.19
N TRP A 127 -12.52 7.94 3.84
CA TRP A 127 -12.63 7.12 5.05
C TRP A 127 -11.96 7.77 6.26
N THR A 128 -12.64 7.77 7.40
CA THR A 128 -12.15 8.43 8.62
C THR A 128 -11.07 7.60 9.28
N TRP A 129 -9.88 8.18 9.48
CA TRP A 129 -8.83 7.52 10.25
C TRP A 129 -9.31 7.19 11.67
N PRO A 130 -9.07 5.97 12.19
CA PRO A 130 -9.41 5.57 13.54
C PRO A 130 -8.47 6.19 14.58
N ASP A 131 -8.89 6.15 15.84
CA ASP A 131 -8.24 6.83 16.96
C ASP A 131 -6.79 6.43 17.21
N CYS A 132 -6.40 5.17 16.99
CA CYS A 132 -5.02 4.72 17.19
C CYS A 132 -4.01 5.31 16.17
N LEU A 133 -4.50 5.89 15.07
CA LEU A 133 -3.67 6.55 14.07
C LEU A 133 -3.54 8.06 14.30
N VAL A 134 -4.21 8.61 15.32
CA VAL A 134 -4.10 10.03 15.71
C VAL A 134 -2.68 10.36 16.14
N GLY A 135 -2.18 11.52 15.69
CA GLY A 135 -0.86 12.04 16.07
C GLY A 135 -0.14 12.72 14.92
N ASP A 136 1.09 13.15 15.21
CA ASP A 136 2.00 13.83 14.30
C ASP A 136 3.32 13.06 14.20
N GLY A 137 3.99 13.09 13.04
CA GLY A 137 5.40 12.68 12.96
C GLY A 137 5.81 11.97 11.66
N GLU A 138 6.88 12.49 11.06
CA GLU A 138 7.71 11.81 10.05
C GLU A 138 8.73 10.86 10.72
N GLU A 139 9.32 9.95 9.93
CA GLU A 139 10.44 9.10 10.36
C GLU A 139 11.49 9.92 11.15
N GLY A 140 11.81 9.48 12.37
CA GLY A 140 12.85 10.09 13.21
C GLY A 140 12.36 10.98 14.36
N GLN A 141 11.07 11.31 14.44
CA GLN A 141 10.46 11.91 15.65
C GLN A 141 10.18 10.87 16.76
N GLY A 142 10.40 9.59 16.47
CA GLY A 142 10.05 8.46 17.33
C GLY A 142 8.55 8.20 17.26
N LEU A 143 8.13 7.25 16.42
CA LEU A 143 6.73 6.81 16.35
C LEU A 143 6.27 6.12 17.64
N GLY A 144 7.13 5.92 18.65
CA GLY A 144 6.77 5.32 19.94
C GLY A 144 6.01 4.00 19.79
N ASP A 145 5.15 3.70 20.77
CA ASP A 145 4.10 2.67 20.65
C ASP A 145 2.84 3.28 19.99
N THR A 146 2.97 3.82 18.77
CA THR A 146 1.80 4.23 17.96
C THR A 146 1.54 3.21 16.87
N ASP A 147 0.29 3.10 16.44
CA ASP A 147 -0.07 2.30 15.27
C ASP A 147 0.26 3.04 13.95
N ARG A 148 1.03 4.12 13.98
CA ARG A 148 1.39 4.91 12.78
C ARG A 148 2.64 4.33 12.12
N GLY A 149 2.77 4.46 10.81
CA GLY A 149 3.93 3.90 10.10
C GLY A 149 3.63 3.53 8.65
N VAL A 150 4.29 2.49 8.16
CA VAL A 150 4.11 1.98 6.79
C VAL A 150 2.85 1.13 6.71
N TYR A 151 2.03 1.41 5.70
CA TYR A 151 0.78 0.69 5.44
C TYR A 151 0.65 0.43 3.94
N ASN A 152 -0.18 -0.56 3.60
CA ASN A 152 -0.63 -0.80 2.24
C ASN A 152 -2.14 -0.57 2.14
N ILE A 153 -2.55 0.14 1.10
CA ILE A 153 -3.93 0.15 0.63
C ILE A 153 -4.09 -1.06 -0.30
N SER A 154 -4.71 -2.13 0.19
CA SER A 154 -5.00 -3.34 -0.57
C SER A 154 -6.28 -3.14 -1.36
N ILE A 155 -6.17 -3.07 -2.68
CA ILE A 155 -7.31 -2.95 -3.60
C ILE A 155 -7.57 -4.33 -4.18
N ARG A 156 -8.69 -4.93 -3.78
CA ARG A 156 -9.10 -6.26 -4.18
C ARG A 156 -10.29 -6.18 -5.10
N GLN A 157 -10.14 -6.73 -6.30
CA GLN A 157 -11.11 -6.60 -7.37
C GLN A 157 -11.64 -7.98 -7.72
N SER A 158 -12.96 -8.14 -7.77
CA SER A 158 -13.61 -9.25 -8.48
C SER A 158 -14.27 -8.68 -9.72
N PHE A 159 -13.94 -9.25 -10.88
CA PHE A 159 -14.43 -8.75 -12.16
C PHE A 159 -14.50 -9.87 -13.18
N ARG A 160 -15.25 -9.62 -14.26
CA ARG A 160 -15.23 -10.43 -15.47
C ARG A 160 -14.42 -9.73 -16.54
N LEU A 161 -13.63 -10.47 -17.29
CA LEU A 161 -12.91 -10.01 -18.47
C LEU A 161 -13.08 -11.03 -19.60
N ASP A 162 -13.58 -10.58 -20.75
CA ASP A 162 -13.81 -11.41 -21.94
C ASP A 162 -14.59 -12.72 -21.70
N GLY A 163 -15.44 -12.74 -20.67
CA GLY A 163 -16.26 -13.89 -20.28
C GLY A 163 -15.71 -14.74 -19.13
N GLU A 164 -14.49 -14.47 -18.67
CA GLU A 164 -13.85 -15.18 -17.55
C GLU A 164 -13.86 -14.32 -16.28
N ASP A 165 -14.21 -14.93 -15.15
CA ASP A 165 -14.23 -14.25 -13.86
C ASP A 165 -12.86 -14.34 -13.20
N HIS A 166 -12.39 -13.21 -12.66
CA HIS A 166 -11.08 -13.01 -12.07
C HIS A 166 -11.17 -12.40 -10.68
N TYR A 167 -10.15 -12.67 -9.87
CA TYR A 167 -9.94 -11.99 -8.59
C TYR A 167 -8.49 -11.55 -8.47
N THR A 168 -8.25 -10.26 -8.23
CA THR A 168 -6.90 -9.71 -8.19
C THR A 168 -6.69 -8.84 -6.97
N VAL A 169 -5.48 -8.89 -6.42
CA VAL A 169 -5.06 -8.09 -5.27
C VAL A 169 -3.94 -7.17 -5.73
N PHE A 170 -4.08 -5.89 -5.42
CA PHE A 170 -3.08 -4.88 -5.70
C PHE A 170 -2.81 -4.06 -4.45
N ASP A 171 -1.60 -4.15 -3.93
CA ASP A 171 -1.20 -3.45 -2.70
C ASP A 171 -0.42 -2.18 -3.04
N LEU A 172 -0.95 -1.03 -2.60
CA LEU A 172 -0.35 0.29 -2.79
C LEU A 172 0.29 0.78 -1.49
N PRO A 173 1.63 0.88 -1.40
CA PRO A 173 2.31 1.33 -0.19
C PRO A 173 2.08 2.83 0.03
N ILE A 174 1.87 3.20 1.28
CA ILE A 174 1.72 4.56 1.80
C ILE A 174 2.43 4.66 3.16
N SER A 175 2.58 5.88 3.69
CA SER A 175 3.01 6.09 5.08
C SER A 175 2.00 6.94 5.84
N VAL A 176 1.56 6.50 7.01
CA VAL A 176 0.67 7.26 7.90
C VAL A 176 1.54 8.12 8.82
N THR A 177 2.06 9.23 8.27
CA THR A 177 3.04 10.09 8.95
C THR A 177 2.61 11.55 9.05
N ASN A 178 1.72 12.02 8.18
CA ASN A 178 1.18 13.37 8.32
C ASN A 178 0.22 13.46 9.50
N SER A 179 0.04 14.69 10.00
CA SER A 179 -0.81 14.99 11.15
C SER A 179 -2.23 14.44 11.00
N ILE A 180 -2.70 13.67 11.97
CA ILE A 180 -4.10 13.23 12.09
C ILE A 180 -4.64 13.82 13.40
N PRO A 181 -5.57 14.79 13.35
CA PRO A 181 -6.07 15.45 14.55
C PRO A 181 -6.97 14.53 15.37
N ALA A 182 -6.92 14.65 16.69
CA ALA A 182 -7.82 13.94 17.59
C ALA A 182 -9.27 14.41 17.40
N SER A 183 -10.23 13.48 17.41
CA SER A 183 -11.66 13.79 17.43
C SER A 183 -12.44 12.64 18.07
N ILE A 184 -13.49 12.98 18.81
CA ILE A 184 -14.41 12.01 19.44
C ILE A 184 -15.27 11.26 18.40
N GLU A 185 -15.31 11.74 17.16
CA GLU A 185 -16.05 11.13 16.06
C GLU A 185 -15.23 10.04 15.34
N ARG A 186 -13.94 9.92 15.66
CA ARG A 186 -13.10 8.86 15.08
C ARG A 186 -13.47 7.51 15.71
N PRO A 187 -13.66 6.47 14.89
CA PRO A 187 -13.93 5.13 15.38
C PRO A 187 -12.70 4.56 16.11
N SER A 188 -12.95 3.64 17.03
CA SER A 188 -11.86 2.95 17.73
C SER A 188 -11.22 1.90 16.83
N CYS A 189 -9.89 1.80 16.82
CA CYS A 189 -9.20 0.79 16.02
C CYS A 189 -9.68 -0.64 16.31
N ASP A 190 -9.87 -0.99 17.58
CA ASP A 190 -10.32 -2.34 17.99
C ASP A 190 -11.71 -2.70 17.43
N THR A 191 -12.53 -1.70 17.08
CA THR A 191 -13.84 -1.93 16.46
C THR A 191 -13.75 -2.17 14.95
N LEU A 192 -12.65 -1.75 14.32
CA LEU A 192 -12.45 -1.83 12.87
C LEU A 192 -11.44 -2.90 12.47
N ASP A 193 -10.63 -3.34 13.42
CA ASP A 193 -9.53 -4.27 13.19
C ASP A 193 -10.07 -5.64 12.79
N ASN A 194 -9.51 -6.17 11.72
CA ASN A 194 -9.82 -7.48 11.18
C ASN A 194 -8.62 -8.40 11.44
N PRO A 195 -8.82 -9.73 11.44
CA PRO A 195 -7.71 -10.66 11.41
C PRO A 195 -6.75 -10.31 10.25
N LEU A 196 -5.47 -10.18 10.56
CA LEU A 196 -4.44 -9.97 9.55
C LEU A 196 -4.11 -11.30 8.88
N LEU A 197 -4.36 -11.38 7.58
CA LEU A 197 -4.04 -12.55 6.78
C LEU A 197 -2.58 -12.51 6.31
N THR A 198 -1.96 -13.69 6.23
CA THR A 198 -0.64 -13.84 5.61
C THR A 198 -0.71 -13.54 4.11
N HIS A 199 0.44 -13.23 3.52
CA HIS A 199 0.53 -12.96 2.10
C HIS A 199 0.10 -14.18 1.28
N GLU A 200 0.47 -15.38 1.72
CA GLU A 200 0.08 -16.65 1.09
C GLU A 200 -1.44 -16.86 1.13
N GLU A 201 -2.10 -16.55 2.25
CA GLU A 201 -3.56 -16.66 2.37
C GLU A 201 -4.30 -15.69 1.45
N ILE A 202 -3.80 -14.46 1.30
CA ILE A 202 -4.39 -13.45 0.40
C ILE A 202 -4.24 -13.88 -1.06
N LEU A 203 -3.07 -14.41 -1.43
CA LEU A 203 -2.79 -14.81 -2.81
C LEU A 203 -3.40 -16.16 -3.19
N ALA A 204 -3.77 -17.00 -2.22
CA ALA A 204 -4.37 -18.31 -2.49
C ALA A 204 -5.65 -18.23 -3.35
N SER A 205 -6.38 -17.11 -3.29
CA SER A 205 -7.57 -16.86 -4.11
C SER A 205 -7.35 -15.87 -5.26
N ALA A 206 -6.14 -15.34 -5.43
CA ALA A 206 -5.85 -14.28 -6.39
C ALA A 206 -5.17 -14.80 -7.66
N ASP A 207 -5.60 -14.27 -8.81
CA ASP A 207 -4.99 -14.49 -10.10
C ASP A 207 -3.68 -13.69 -10.22
N THR A 208 -2.61 -14.25 -9.66
CA THR A 208 -1.28 -13.64 -9.61
C THR A 208 -0.60 -13.44 -10.97
N ASN A 209 -1.13 -14.07 -12.03
CA ASN A 209 -0.60 -13.96 -13.39
C ASN A 209 -1.35 -12.94 -14.26
N MET A 210 -2.33 -12.22 -13.70
CA MET A 210 -3.04 -11.19 -14.46
C MET A 210 -2.09 -10.04 -14.84
N PRO A 211 -1.95 -9.72 -16.14
CA PRO A 211 -1.09 -8.63 -16.55
C PRO A 211 -1.74 -7.29 -16.18
N VAL A 212 -0.92 -6.24 -16.07
CA VAL A 212 -1.44 -4.88 -16.10
C VAL A 212 -2.04 -4.62 -17.48
N MET A 213 -3.30 -4.25 -17.50
CA MET A 213 -4.06 -4.01 -18.72
C MET A 213 -4.31 -2.52 -18.90
N PHE A 214 -4.63 -2.15 -20.14
CA PHE A 214 -5.13 -0.81 -20.52
C PHE A 214 -4.18 0.37 -20.33
N ALA A 215 -2.98 0.14 -19.78
CA ALA A 215 -1.91 1.13 -19.72
C ALA A 215 -1.57 1.64 -21.14
N PRO A 216 -1.39 2.96 -21.31
CA PRO A 216 -0.95 3.51 -22.59
C PRO A 216 0.50 3.12 -22.89
N GLY A 217 0.91 3.18 -24.16
CA GLY A 217 2.22 2.72 -24.61
C GLY A 217 3.41 3.54 -24.09
N ASP A 218 3.16 4.69 -23.48
CA ASP A 218 4.12 5.56 -22.81
C ASP A 218 4.16 5.37 -21.29
N ALA A 219 3.47 4.36 -20.75
CA ALA A 219 3.52 4.03 -19.33
C ALA A 219 4.95 3.64 -18.88
N THR A 220 5.29 4.04 -17.66
CA THR A 220 6.59 3.78 -17.04
C THR A 220 6.44 2.80 -15.88
N ALA A 221 7.42 1.92 -15.71
CA ALA A 221 7.55 1.10 -14.52
C ALA A 221 8.23 1.92 -13.39
N SER A 222 7.60 2.02 -12.23
CA SER A 222 8.18 2.59 -11.01
C SER A 222 8.35 1.50 -9.98
N ILE A 223 9.54 1.41 -9.39
CA ILE A 223 9.84 0.43 -8.34
C ILE A 223 9.84 1.15 -7.00
N THR A 224 9.01 0.70 -6.07
CA THR A 224 8.98 1.22 -4.69
C THR A 224 9.30 0.09 -3.74
N ASP A 225 10.20 0.31 -2.77
CA ASP A 225 10.39 -0.63 -1.67
C ASP A 225 9.08 -0.71 -0.85
N LEU A 226 8.57 -1.93 -0.60
CA LEU A 226 7.34 -2.15 0.18
C LEU A 226 7.45 -1.68 1.64
N ASN A 227 8.64 -1.26 2.07
CA ASN A 227 8.91 -0.60 3.35
C ASN A 227 8.73 0.93 3.30
N GLY A 228 8.04 1.48 2.29
CA GLY A 228 7.52 2.86 2.32
C GLY A 228 8.54 4.00 2.28
N ALA A 229 9.85 3.74 2.35
CA ALA A 229 10.86 4.75 2.15
C ALA A 229 11.10 4.93 0.64
N ALA A 230 10.66 6.06 0.09
CA ALA A 230 11.32 6.62 -1.08
C ALA A 230 12.80 6.86 -0.73
N SER A 231 13.66 5.86 -0.93
CA SER A 231 15.10 6.06 -0.84
C SER A 231 15.52 6.84 -2.07
N TRP A 232 15.43 8.17 -2.01
CA TRP A 232 16.25 9.05 -2.85
C TRP A 232 17.72 8.90 -2.44
N LYS A 233 18.30 7.72 -2.65
CA LYS A 233 19.74 7.60 -2.80
C LYS A 233 20.07 8.09 -4.20
N GLY A 234 20.16 9.42 -4.32
CA GLY A 234 20.87 10.03 -5.43
C GLY A 234 22.21 9.33 -5.58
N ARG A 235 22.41 8.66 -6.72
CA ARG A 235 23.70 8.13 -7.13
C ARG A 235 24.66 9.30 -7.23
N MET A 236 25.34 9.64 -6.14
CA MET A 236 26.52 10.49 -6.19
C MET A 236 27.66 9.57 -6.63
N SER A 237 27.83 9.51 -7.94
CA SER A 237 28.95 8.87 -8.62
C SER A 237 30.25 9.37 -7.98
N TRP A 238 30.87 8.55 -7.15
CA TRP A 238 32.21 8.80 -6.64
C TRP A 238 33.17 8.57 -7.81
N LEU A 239 33.39 9.62 -8.61
CA LEU A 239 34.47 9.66 -9.58
C LEU A 239 35.78 9.65 -8.81
N GLY A 240 36.56 8.60 -9.06
CA GLY A 240 37.71 8.20 -8.26
C GLY A 240 38.78 9.28 -8.13
N LEU A 241 39.30 9.42 -6.91
CA LEU A 241 40.63 9.96 -6.68
C LEU A 241 41.65 8.92 -7.15
N THR A 242 42.16 9.09 -8.36
CA THR A 242 43.45 8.50 -8.77
C THR A 242 44.36 9.62 -9.24
N GLY A 243 45.55 9.70 -8.62
CA GLY A 243 46.71 10.39 -9.18
C GLY A 243 47.03 11.77 -8.61
N LEU A 244 48.03 11.84 -7.72
CA LEU A 244 49.24 12.65 -7.95
C LEU A 244 50.25 12.39 -6.82
N VAL A 245 51.21 11.50 -7.09
CA VAL A 245 52.48 11.46 -6.37
C VAL A 245 53.32 12.62 -6.91
N GLY A 246 53.42 13.69 -6.13
CA GLY A 246 54.33 14.80 -6.39
C GLY A 246 55.72 14.50 -5.84
N VAL A 247 56.69 14.35 -6.74
CA VAL A 247 58.13 14.36 -6.47
C VAL A 247 58.50 15.77 -6.00
N LEU A 248 59.10 15.90 -4.80
CA LEU A 248 59.69 17.16 -4.34
C LEU A 248 61.21 17.09 -4.51
N ILE A 249 61.73 17.95 -5.37
CA ILE A 249 63.15 18.32 -5.47
C ILE A 249 63.39 19.43 -4.44
N MET A 250 64.32 19.20 -3.52
CA MET A 250 65.24 20.20 -2.97
C MET A 250 66.45 19.48 -2.37
#